data_AF-A0A517Q0R1-F1
#
_entry.id   AF-A0A517Q0R1-F1
#
_cell.length_a   1.000
_cell.length_b   1.000
_cell.length_c   1.000
_cell.angle_alpha   90.00
_cell.angle_beta   90.00
_cell.angle_gamma   90.00
#
_symmetry.space_group_name_H-M   'P 1'
#
loop_
_entity.id
_entity.type
_entity.pdbx_description
1 polymer ?
#
loop_
_entity_poly.entity_id
_entity_poly.type
_entity_poly.pdbx_seq_one_letter_code
_entity_poly.pdbx_strand_id
1 'polypeptide(L)'
;MPIKVRCKECETTFSVKDEAAGKRVRCKGCGSPVKVPSGTQKKKRTATATKSADTDDFLASFDIDKIEDKEARICPRCGQDADEEDIECSNCGVNLTTGRMSEATRKKRKRKGPAIEDFYSKSWGDAYTFLGNHKGLATKTFFYSFIASTLFFCSIFMMFWCHRTPPKAFWGFIAFVSIMAVPGWIWFIQTEVVRFALQRKDKLKRINFDFFLCSALGMKFIFWVVLFSLPAQAVFGTIGYYYITNGSIPIGAVFIGVGFIPTFLMFPLAMPHMTMADSTPGWMVHKLGKVFLTLAKPALFWCFVFFVTTLPAIGCLAAIGAISGSDLDTFFSNVRYNSAIAADNDAKETADENKIKDFVAGPLVGKKPVELKPMVLILPSILWLFVCLFYAPTLIYNARVNGLLAVHCKPDLQLVTKIQEVKYVSKAEKEKTGPPTPRWKLSLTGIGIGILVGAAMFFLIPILPKLLLSVLLIIMAVAQIGCFFTILAKIKQNEGIGYAILGFFVSLYAYVMGWIYAKKDKEVGGTMMLWTLFIIAGVLTQIGVGYHAVSSLLSELQKANAQADENPAAEPAAVDVGEGPADPGVDAAPAEPAVP
;
A
#
# COMPACT_ATOMS: atom_id res chain seq x y z
N MET A 1 51.74 1.96 21.67
CA MET A 1 52.84 1.93 22.64
C MET A 1 52.73 3.16 23.54
N PRO A 2 52.79 2.99 24.88
CA PRO A 2 52.50 4.09 25.81
C PRO A 2 53.36 5.33 25.56
N ILE A 3 52.70 6.48 25.41
CA ILE A 3 53.32 7.77 25.10
C ILE A 3 53.85 8.38 26.40
N LYS A 4 55.16 8.61 26.51
CA LYS A 4 55.77 9.29 27.66
C LYS A 4 55.60 10.81 27.50
N VAL A 5 54.97 11.45 28.48
CA VAL A 5 54.69 12.89 28.46
C VAL A 5 55.30 13.54 29.70
N ARG A 6 55.94 14.70 29.52
CA ARG A 6 56.49 15.52 30.60
C ARG A 6 55.56 16.69 30.88
N CYS A 7 55.16 16.87 32.13
CA CYS A 7 54.41 18.06 32.54
C CYS A 7 55.32 19.28 32.51
N LYS A 8 54.87 20.41 31.96
CA LYS A 8 55.66 21.64 31.90
C LYS A 8 55.68 22.43 33.22
N GLU A 9 54.74 22.17 34.12
CA GLU A 9 54.59 22.94 35.36
C GLU A 9 55.30 22.29 36.56
N CYS A 10 55.33 20.95 36.62
CA CYS A 10 55.95 20.21 37.74
C CYS A 10 57.06 19.25 37.29
N GLU A 11 57.44 19.30 36.01
CA GLU A 11 58.48 18.48 35.35
C GLU A 11 58.34 16.95 35.45
N THR A 12 57.28 16.46 36.10
CA THR A 12 57.03 15.04 36.33
C THR A 12 56.72 14.34 35.00
N THR A 13 57.41 13.22 34.74
CA THR A 13 57.20 12.40 33.55
C THR A 13 56.26 11.24 33.86
N PHE A 14 55.25 11.03 33.00
CA PHE A 14 54.29 9.92 33.17
C PHE A 14 53.86 9.37 31.81
N SER A 15 53.50 8.09 31.77
CA SER A 15 53.07 7.39 30.56
C SER A 15 51.55 7.43 30.41
N VAL A 16 51.07 7.70 29.19
CA VAL A 16 49.65 7.77 28.84
C VAL A 16 49.34 6.78 27.72
N LYS A 17 48.14 6.19 27.74
CA LYS A 17 47.67 5.26 26.68
C LYS A 17 47.50 6.00 25.34
N ASP A 18 47.71 5.28 24.24
CA ASP A 18 47.69 5.83 22.87
C ASP A 18 46.37 6.53 22.50
N GLU A 19 45.24 6.10 23.07
CA GLU A 19 43.91 6.70 22.85
C GLU A 19 43.79 8.16 23.33
N ALA A 20 44.75 8.59 24.17
CA ALA A 20 44.88 9.95 24.64
C ALA A 20 45.76 10.82 23.73
N ALA A 21 46.34 10.29 22.65
CA ALA A 21 47.10 11.06 21.67
C ALA A 21 46.25 12.22 21.13
N GLY A 22 46.80 13.44 21.18
CA GLY A 22 46.11 14.66 20.76
C GLY A 22 45.10 15.24 21.78
N LYS A 23 44.76 14.50 22.85
CA LYS A 23 43.85 14.96 23.92
C LYS A 23 44.62 15.58 25.09
N ARG A 24 43.91 16.36 25.92
CA ARG A 24 44.45 16.93 27.18
C ARG A 24 44.18 15.95 28.32
N VAL A 25 45.21 15.57 29.05
CA VAL A 25 45.13 14.71 30.24
C VAL A 25 45.66 15.46 31.45
N ARG A 26 45.08 15.22 32.63
CA ARG A 26 45.57 15.87 33.86
C ARG A 26 46.89 15.25 34.30
N CYS A 27 47.84 16.09 34.70
CA CYS A 27 49.10 15.64 35.29
C CYS A 27 48.84 14.94 36.63
N LYS A 28 49.51 13.81 36.89
CA LYS A 28 49.42 13.10 38.17
C LYS A 28 50.13 13.81 39.33
N GLY A 29 51.05 14.73 39.05
CA GLY A 29 51.80 15.48 40.07
C GLY A 29 51.12 16.76 40.54
N CYS A 30 50.68 17.63 39.62
CA CYS A 30 50.11 18.94 39.94
C CYS A 30 48.66 19.15 39.45
N GLY A 31 48.05 18.15 38.81
CA GLY A 31 46.65 18.22 38.35
C GLY A 31 46.41 19.08 37.10
N SER A 32 47.41 19.84 36.64
CA SER A 32 47.25 20.72 35.48
C SER A 32 47.08 19.96 34.16
N PRO A 33 46.32 20.52 33.20
CA PRO A 33 46.01 19.84 31.94
C PRO A 33 47.21 19.85 30.98
N VAL A 34 47.80 18.67 30.75
CA VAL A 34 48.94 18.44 29.86
C VAL A 34 48.45 17.89 28.51
N LYS A 35 48.87 18.49 27.40
CA LYS A 35 48.52 18.03 26.04
C LYS A 35 49.44 16.90 25.60
N VAL A 36 48.86 15.74 25.25
CA VAL A 36 49.62 14.58 24.75
C VAL A 36 49.93 14.77 23.26
N PRO A 37 51.19 14.68 22.83
CA PRO A 37 51.55 14.81 21.42
C PRO A 37 50.95 13.68 20.59
N SER A 38 50.22 14.02 19.53
CA SER A 38 49.78 13.06 18.51
C SER A 38 50.92 12.84 17.52
N GLY A 39 51.32 11.59 17.30
CA GLY A 39 52.46 11.19 16.48
C GLY A 39 52.37 11.44 14.97
N THR A 40 51.51 12.35 14.51
CA THR A 40 51.57 12.90 13.14
C THR A 40 52.31 14.23 13.20
N GLN A 41 53.55 14.22 12.71
CA GLN A 41 54.43 15.39 12.68
C GLN A 41 53.79 16.55 11.88
N LYS A 42 53.12 17.48 12.57
CA LYS A 42 53.04 18.88 12.12
C LYS A 42 54.22 19.62 12.73
N LYS A 43 55.23 19.93 11.91
CA LYS A 43 56.33 20.86 12.23
C LYS A 43 55.69 22.20 12.63
N LYS A 44 55.86 22.61 13.88
CA LYS A 44 55.65 24.01 14.29
C LYS A 44 57.03 24.64 14.51
N ARG A 45 57.38 25.62 13.66
CA ARG A 45 58.57 26.45 13.83
C ARG A 45 58.40 27.38 15.04
N THR A 46 59.55 27.67 15.62
CA THR A 46 59.84 28.42 16.83
C THR A 46 59.39 29.88 16.73
N ALA A 47 58.69 30.39 17.73
CA ALA A 47 58.49 31.83 17.92
C ALA A 47 59.77 32.43 18.54
N THR A 48 60.36 33.39 17.85
CA THR A 48 61.44 34.22 18.42
C THR A 48 60.80 35.46 19.02
N ALA A 49 60.99 35.67 20.32
CA ALA A 49 60.62 36.88 21.01
C ALA A 49 61.68 37.96 20.75
N THR A 50 61.26 39.16 20.36
CA THR A 50 62.11 40.35 20.39
C THR A 50 61.40 41.49 21.13
N LYS A 51 62.20 42.21 21.90
CA LYS A 51 61.87 43.26 22.88
C LYS A 51 61.14 44.46 22.26
N SER A 52 60.35 45.10 23.12
CA SER A 52 59.75 46.42 22.97
C SER A 52 60.78 47.53 22.69
N ALA A 53 60.50 48.39 21.71
CA ALA A 53 61.01 49.76 21.66
C ALA A 53 60.08 50.66 20.81
N ASP A 54 59.77 51.81 21.41
CA ASP A 54 59.34 53.12 20.92
C ASP A 54 58.25 53.33 19.85
N THR A 55 57.37 54.26 20.23
CA THR A 55 56.27 54.86 19.48
C THR A 55 56.79 55.91 18.49
N ASP A 56 56.58 55.63 17.20
CA ASP A 56 56.22 56.56 16.10
C ASP A 56 56.73 56.13 14.72
N ASP A 57 57.49 55.02 14.63
CA ASP A 57 57.94 54.40 13.37
C ASP A 57 57.41 52.96 13.16
N PHE A 58 56.42 52.57 13.97
CA PHE A 58 55.87 51.22 14.02
C PHE A 58 55.22 50.79 12.71
N LEU A 59 54.60 51.70 11.95
CA LEU A 59 53.88 51.34 10.71
C LEU A 59 54.81 51.20 9.49
N ALA A 60 55.99 51.83 9.49
CA ALA A 60 56.93 51.81 8.36
C ALA A 60 57.82 50.56 8.31
N SER A 61 57.90 49.81 9.42
CA SER A 61 58.69 48.57 9.53
C SER A 61 57.86 47.29 9.39
N PHE A 62 56.54 47.39 9.15
CA PHE A 62 55.72 46.23 8.78
C PHE A 62 56.02 45.82 7.34
N ASP A 63 56.97 44.90 7.19
CA ASP A 63 57.22 44.16 5.97
C ASP A 63 56.03 43.22 5.73
N ILE A 64 55.01 43.71 5.01
CA ILE A 64 53.73 43.03 4.73
C ILE A 64 53.99 41.64 4.13
N ASP A 65 55.06 41.49 3.35
CA ASP A 65 55.47 40.23 2.70
C ASP A 65 55.96 39.14 3.68
N LYS A 66 56.36 39.51 4.91
CA LYS A 66 56.79 38.55 5.95
C LYS A 66 55.67 38.15 6.92
N ILE A 67 54.55 38.86 6.92
CA ILE A 67 53.40 38.60 7.81
C ILE A 67 52.26 37.90 7.06
N GLU A 68 52.20 38.04 5.74
CA GLU A 68 51.27 37.28 4.91
C GLU A 68 51.68 35.80 4.90
N ASP A 69 50.87 34.97 5.57
CA ASP A 69 51.09 33.53 5.69
C ASP A 69 50.77 32.86 4.34
N LYS A 70 51.79 32.75 3.47
CA LYS A 70 51.66 32.23 2.08
C LYS A 70 51.14 30.79 2.00
N GLU A 71 51.13 30.06 3.12
CA GLU A 71 50.69 28.67 3.21
C GLU A 71 49.21 28.53 3.65
N ALA A 72 48.54 29.62 4.07
CA ALA A 72 47.15 29.58 4.52
C ALA A 72 46.18 30.01 3.42
N ARG A 73 45.47 29.05 2.80
CA ARG A 73 44.37 29.35 1.88
C ARG A 73 43.08 29.61 2.64
N ILE A 74 42.43 30.74 2.40
CA ILE A 74 41.17 31.12 3.05
C ILE A 74 40.00 30.83 2.11
N CYS A 75 38.89 30.23 2.59
CA CYS A 75 37.67 30.07 1.76
C CYS A 75 37.19 31.46 1.31
N PRO A 76 37.09 31.72 -0.01
CA PRO A 76 36.73 33.04 -0.55
C PRO A 76 35.29 33.47 -0.22
N ARG A 77 34.48 32.56 0.34
CA ARG A 77 33.07 32.81 0.68
C ARG A 77 32.82 32.94 2.17
N CYS A 78 33.49 32.16 3.02
CA CYS A 78 33.19 32.13 4.46
C CYS A 78 34.37 32.51 5.35
N GLY A 79 35.56 32.78 4.78
CA GLY A 79 36.73 33.18 5.55
C GLY A 79 37.34 32.08 6.42
N GLN A 80 36.97 30.82 6.22
CA GLN A 80 37.53 29.71 7.00
C GLN A 80 38.87 29.28 6.39
N ASP A 81 39.87 29.08 7.24
CA ASP A 81 41.16 28.49 6.85
C ASP A 81 40.93 27.08 6.27
N ALA A 82 41.53 26.84 5.11
CA ALA A 82 41.49 25.56 4.43
C ALA A 82 42.94 25.11 4.15
N ASP A 83 43.19 23.82 4.31
CA ASP A 83 44.50 23.24 4.04
C ASP A 83 44.77 23.28 2.51
N GLU A 84 46.03 23.33 2.09
CA GLU A 84 46.38 23.45 0.66
C GLU A 84 45.89 22.28 -0.21
N GLU A 85 45.68 21.11 0.40
CA GLU A 85 45.19 19.90 -0.25
C GLU A 85 43.65 19.87 -0.40
N ASP A 86 42.93 20.75 0.31
CA ASP A 86 41.46 20.75 0.28
C ASP A 86 40.94 21.41 -1.01
N ILE A 87 40.32 20.63 -1.89
CA ILE A 87 39.71 21.15 -3.12
C ILE A 87 38.39 21.88 -2.81
N GLU A 88 37.67 21.45 -1.77
CA GLU A 88 36.42 22.05 -1.29
C GLU A 88 36.55 22.46 0.18
N CYS A 89 36.08 23.66 0.52
CA CYS A 89 36.08 24.09 1.91
C CYS A 89 35.14 23.23 2.77
N SER A 90 35.66 22.72 3.88
CA SER A 90 34.94 21.93 4.88
C SER A 90 33.72 22.64 5.48
N ASN A 91 33.77 23.97 5.63
CA ASN A 91 32.69 24.77 6.22
C ASN A 91 31.69 25.28 5.18
N CYS A 92 32.16 25.91 4.09
CA CYS A 92 31.31 26.58 3.09
C CYS A 92 30.93 25.67 1.90
N GLY A 93 31.64 24.55 1.68
CA GLY A 93 31.44 23.64 0.56
C GLY A 93 31.71 24.26 -0.82
N VAL A 94 32.42 25.39 -0.83
CA VAL A 94 32.85 26.09 -2.04
C VAL A 94 34.17 25.51 -2.46
N ASN A 95 34.32 25.27 -3.76
CA ASN A 95 35.57 24.84 -4.32
C ASN A 95 36.58 26.02 -4.26
N LEU A 96 37.73 25.80 -3.63
CA LEU A 96 38.65 26.89 -3.27
C LEU A 96 39.32 27.54 -4.49
N THR A 97 39.44 26.83 -5.61
CA THR A 97 40.02 27.37 -6.85
C THR A 97 39.00 28.12 -7.70
N THR A 98 37.75 27.67 -7.74
CA THR A 98 36.71 28.28 -8.61
C THR A 98 35.81 29.28 -7.90
N GLY A 99 35.82 29.33 -6.56
CA GLY A 99 34.94 30.19 -5.76
C GLY A 99 33.44 29.85 -5.89
N ARG A 100 33.10 28.78 -6.62
CA ARG A 100 31.73 28.30 -6.82
C ARG A 100 31.52 27.00 -6.05
N MET A 101 30.29 26.75 -5.59
CA MET A 101 29.94 25.44 -5.05
C MET A 101 29.81 24.45 -6.19
N SER A 102 30.36 23.25 -6.01
CA SER A 102 30.07 22.13 -6.91
C SER A 102 28.57 21.84 -6.94
N GLU A 103 28.05 21.35 -8.07
CA GLU A 103 26.61 21.04 -8.19
C GLU A 103 26.16 19.99 -7.17
N ALA A 104 27.03 19.03 -6.86
CA ALA A 104 26.81 18.03 -5.83
C ALA A 104 26.63 18.66 -4.44
N THR A 105 27.50 19.59 -4.06
CA THR A 105 27.45 20.27 -2.76
C THR A 105 26.28 21.26 -2.68
N ARG A 106 25.95 21.92 -3.79
CA ARG A 106 24.72 22.74 -3.91
C ARG A 106 23.46 21.89 -3.72
N LYS A 107 23.40 20.70 -4.33
CA LYS A 107 22.27 19.76 -4.19
C LYS A 107 22.17 19.20 -2.77
N LYS A 108 23.29 18.83 -2.14
CA LYS A 108 23.35 18.39 -0.72
C LYS A 108 22.82 19.47 0.23
N ARG A 109 23.26 20.72 0.09
CA ARG A 109 22.77 21.83 0.92
C ARG A 109 21.29 22.15 0.69
N LYS A 110 20.82 22.12 -0.56
CA LYS A 110 19.40 22.34 -0.89
C LYS A 110 18.49 21.30 -0.25
N ARG A 111 18.97 20.06 -0.08
CA ARG A 111 18.20 18.96 0.50
C ARG A 111 17.94 19.09 2.01
N LYS A 112 18.75 19.80 2.82
CA LYS A 112 18.51 19.93 4.28
C LYS A 112 18.15 18.59 4.98
N GLY A 113 18.92 17.54 4.73
CA GLY A 113 18.72 16.19 5.30
C GLY A 113 20.00 15.35 5.26
N PRO A 114 20.05 14.20 5.95
CA PRO A 114 21.19 13.29 5.87
C PRO A 114 21.36 12.74 4.45
N ALA A 115 22.57 12.31 4.11
CA ALA A 115 22.91 11.82 2.77
C ALA A 115 22.06 10.59 2.41
N ILE A 116 21.71 10.42 1.12
CA ILE A 116 20.94 9.24 0.67
C ILE A 116 21.86 8.01 0.63
N GLU A 117 23.16 8.21 0.42
CA GLU A 117 24.15 7.13 0.38
C GLU A 117 24.25 6.41 1.73
N ASP A 118 24.12 7.17 2.82
CA ASP A 118 24.08 6.65 4.19
C ASP A 118 22.90 5.69 4.44
N PHE A 119 21.80 5.84 3.71
CA PHE A 119 20.64 4.97 3.88
C PHE A 119 21.00 3.52 3.57
N TYR A 120 21.70 3.24 2.46
CA TYR A 120 21.99 1.87 2.03
C TYR A 120 22.93 1.13 3.00
N SER A 121 23.97 1.81 3.50
CA SER A 121 24.93 1.21 4.41
C SER A 121 24.37 1.06 5.83
N LYS A 122 23.58 2.04 6.31
CA LYS A 122 23.04 2.02 7.69
C LYS A 122 21.79 1.16 7.83
N SER A 123 21.03 0.94 6.75
CA SER A 123 19.75 0.22 6.80
C SER A 123 19.84 -1.14 7.47
N TRP A 124 20.91 -1.89 7.23
CA TRP A 124 21.05 -3.24 7.79
C TRP A 124 21.35 -3.22 9.29
N GLY A 125 22.43 -2.53 9.67
CA GLY A 125 22.89 -2.50 11.06
C GLY A 125 21.91 -1.80 12.00
N ASP A 126 21.32 -0.68 11.56
CA ASP A 126 20.37 0.08 12.37
C ASP A 126 19.03 -0.67 12.54
N ALA A 127 18.51 -1.30 11.48
CA ALA A 127 17.30 -2.11 11.58
C ALA A 127 17.51 -3.35 12.46
N TYR A 128 18.67 -3.99 12.39
CA TYR A 128 19.00 -5.12 13.26
C TYR A 128 19.11 -4.68 14.73
N THR A 129 19.80 -3.57 15.00
CA THR A 129 19.92 -2.99 16.34
C THR A 129 18.55 -2.60 16.90
N PHE A 130 17.69 -2.00 16.07
CA PHE A 130 16.33 -1.65 16.44
C PHE A 130 15.49 -2.89 16.80
N LEU A 131 15.55 -3.95 15.99
CA LEU A 131 14.88 -5.21 16.29
C LEU A 131 15.41 -5.84 17.60
N GLY A 132 16.73 -5.79 17.83
CA GLY A 132 17.36 -6.26 19.06
C GLY A 132 16.90 -5.50 20.31
N ASN A 133 16.69 -4.18 20.19
CA ASN A 133 16.17 -3.33 21.27
C ASN A 133 14.66 -3.52 21.50
N HIS A 134 13.93 -4.02 20.50
CA HIS A 134 12.47 -4.17 20.51
C HIS A 134 11.98 -5.62 20.32
N LYS A 135 12.72 -6.62 20.85
CA LYS A 135 12.34 -8.05 20.79
C LYS A 135 10.93 -8.32 21.31
N GLY A 136 10.50 -7.63 22.36
CA GLY A 136 9.15 -7.77 22.91
C GLY A 136 8.05 -7.37 21.91
N LEU A 137 8.31 -6.44 20.99
CA LEU A 137 7.38 -6.10 19.91
C LEU A 137 7.31 -7.21 18.85
N ALA A 138 8.44 -7.89 18.58
CA ALA A 138 8.49 -9.03 17.67
C ALA A 138 7.71 -10.22 18.24
N THR A 139 7.94 -10.56 19.52
CA THR A 139 7.20 -11.61 20.21
C THR A 139 5.70 -11.32 20.23
N LYS A 140 5.29 -10.08 20.52
CA LYS A 140 3.89 -9.66 20.46
C LYS A 140 3.31 -9.82 19.05
N THR A 141 4.04 -9.35 18.03
CA THR A 141 3.63 -9.50 16.63
C THR A 141 3.43 -10.96 16.25
N PHE A 142 4.34 -11.84 16.65
CA PHE A 142 4.20 -13.28 16.45
C PHE A 142 2.89 -13.81 17.05
N PHE A 143 2.64 -13.56 18.35
CA PHE A 143 1.42 -14.04 19.01
C PHE A 143 0.15 -13.46 18.37
N TYR A 144 0.14 -12.17 18.03
CA TYR A 144 -1.05 -11.56 17.41
C TYR A 144 -1.32 -12.11 16.01
N SER A 145 -0.28 -12.24 15.17
CA SER A 145 -0.42 -12.84 13.84
C SER A 145 -0.82 -14.31 13.93
N PHE A 146 -0.26 -15.07 14.88
CA PHE A 146 -0.61 -16.48 15.08
C PHE A 146 -2.05 -16.66 15.58
N ILE A 147 -2.48 -15.88 16.57
CA ILE A 147 -3.86 -15.94 17.08
C ILE A 147 -4.85 -15.51 16.01
N ALA A 148 -4.61 -14.38 15.32
CA ALA A 148 -5.50 -13.88 14.28
C ALA A 148 -5.61 -14.85 13.09
N SER A 149 -4.50 -15.44 12.65
CA SER A 149 -4.52 -16.44 11.58
C SER A 149 -5.16 -17.76 12.01
N THR A 150 -4.94 -18.22 13.24
CA THR A 150 -5.62 -19.41 13.79
C THR A 150 -7.13 -19.19 13.84
N LEU A 151 -7.58 -18.05 14.36
CA LEU A 151 -9.00 -17.68 14.36
C LEU A 151 -9.58 -17.64 12.95
N PHE A 152 -8.82 -17.10 11.97
CA PHE A 152 -9.22 -17.12 10.57
C PHE A 152 -9.41 -18.55 10.04
N PHE A 153 -8.41 -19.43 10.18
CA PHE A 153 -8.52 -20.81 9.67
C PHE A 153 -9.61 -21.63 10.36
N CYS A 154 -9.74 -21.53 11.67
CA CYS A 154 -10.83 -22.17 12.41
C CYS A 154 -12.20 -21.67 11.94
N SER A 155 -12.34 -20.36 11.71
CA SER A 155 -13.59 -19.78 11.24
C SER A 155 -13.92 -20.20 9.81
N ILE A 156 -12.93 -20.31 8.92
CA ILE A 156 -13.13 -20.83 7.55
C ILE A 156 -13.52 -22.31 7.59
N PHE A 157 -12.89 -23.12 8.45
CA PHE A 157 -13.28 -24.51 8.65
C PHE A 157 -14.74 -24.60 9.10
N MET A 158 -15.14 -23.83 10.12
CA MET A 158 -16.52 -23.79 10.61
C MET A 158 -17.51 -23.29 9.54
N MET A 159 -17.11 -22.31 8.73
CA MET A 159 -17.92 -21.83 7.60
C MET A 159 -18.16 -22.92 6.54
N PHE A 160 -17.20 -23.79 6.29
CA PHE A 160 -17.38 -24.95 5.39
C PHE A 160 -18.09 -26.13 6.05
N TRP A 161 -18.04 -26.23 7.37
CA TRP A 161 -18.72 -27.27 8.15
C TRP A 161 -20.22 -27.01 8.32
N CYS A 162 -20.60 -25.74 8.54
CA CYS A 162 -22.00 -25.37 8.76
C CYS A 162 -22.80 -25.40 7.45
N HIS A 163 -23.88 -26.20 7.43
CA HIS A 163 -24.80 -26.25 6.29
C HIS A 163 -25.83 -25.11 6.31
N ARG A 164 -26.29 -24.67 7.49
CA ARG A 164 -27.26 -23.57 7.60
C ARG A 164 -26.62 -22.19 7.37
N THR A 165 -27.35 -21.33 6.68
CA THR A 165 -26.88 -19.99 6.28
C THR A 165 -26.52 -19.07 7.45
N PRO A 166 -27.30 -18.95 8.55
CA PRO A 166 -26.97 -18.00 9.61
C PRO A 166 -25.64 -18.31 10.34
N PRO A 167 -25.37 -19.55 10.81
CA PRO A 167 -24.06 -19.91 11.35
C PRO A 167 -22.92 -19.75 10.33
N LYS A 168 -23.15 -20.11 9.07
CA LYS A 168 -22.17 -19.95 8.00
C LYS A 168 -21.78 -18.48 7.79
N ALA A 169 -22.76 -17.57 7.77
CA ALA A 169 -22.53 -16.13 7.66
C ALA A 169 -21.78 -15.57 8.89
N PHE A 170 -22.14 -16.03 10.09
CA PHE A 170 -21.45 -15.65 11.33
C PHE A 170 -19.96 -16.02 11.30
N TRP A 171 -19.64 -17.27 10.97
CA TRP A 171 -18.24 -17.71 10.86
C TRP A 171 -17.50 -17.04 9.71
N GLY A 172 -18.18 -16.78 8.58
CA GLY A 172 -17.62 -15.99 7.48
C GLY A 172 -17.25 -14.56 7.91
N PHE A 173 -18.09 -13.91 8.73
CA PHE A 173 -17.79 -12.59 9.29
C PHE A 173 -16.58 -12.63 10.24
N ILE A 174 -16.50 -13.62 11.14
CA ILE A 174 -15.33 -13.76 12.04
C ILE A 174 -14.06 -14.02 11.23
N ALA A 175 -14.13 -14.88 10.21
CA ALA A 175 -13.01 -15.12 9.31
C ALA A 175 -12.56 -13.80 8.65
N PHE A 176 -13.50 -13.03 8.11
CA PHE A 176 -13.22 -11.74 7.49
C PHE A 176 -12.52 -10.77 8.46
N VAL A 177 -13.05 -10.56 9.66
CA VAL A 177 -12.44 -9.66 10.65
C VAL A 177 -11.05 -10.16 11.06
N SER A 178 -10.88 -11.47 11.26
CA SER A 178 -9.61 -12.07 11.67
C SER A 178 -8.51 -11.92 10.62
N ILE A 179 -8.83 -12.13 9.34
CA ILE A 179 -7.85 -11.93 8.26
C ILE A 179 -7.54 -10.45 8.03
N MET A 180 -8.47 -9.53 8.30
CA MET A 180 -8.20 -8.08 8.25
C MET A 180 -7.23 -7.59 9.32
N ALA A 181 -7.16 -8.26 10.47
CA ALA A 181 -6.28 -7.86 11.56
C ALA A 181 -4.79 -7.90 11.16
N VAL A 182 -4.39 -8.85 10.31
CA VAL A 182 -2.99 -9.02 9.85
C VAL A 182 -2.49 -7.83 9.00
N PRO A 183 -3.11 -7.48 7.85
CA PRO A 183 -2.70 -6.31 7.06
C PRO A 183 -2.87 -5.00 7.85
N GLY A 184 -3.87 -4.95 8.73
CA GLY A 184 -4.04 -3.82 9.64
C GLY A 184 -2.88 -3.62 10.61
N TRP A 185 -2.36 -4.71 11.16
CA TRP A 185 -1.17 -4.69 12.00
C TRP A 185 0.08 -4.26 11.22
N ILE A 186 0.24 -4.73 9.97
CA ILE A 186 1.30 -4.26 9.07
C ILE A 186 1.22 -2.74 8.91
N TRP A 187 0.04 -2.24 8.55
CA TRP A 187 -0.21 -0.82 8.36
C TRP A 187 0.14 -0.03 9.62
N PHE A 188 -0.34 -0.49 10.78
CA PHE A 188 -0.10 0.13 12.07
C PHE A 188 1.41 0.22 12.39
N ILE A 189 2.12 -0.91 12.37
CA ILE A 189 3.56 -0.97 12.68
C ILE A 189 4.36 -0.08 11.74
N GLN A 190 4.08 -0.15 10.43
CA GLN A 190 4.75 0.68 9.43
C GLN A 190 4.52 2.17 9.71
N THR A 191 3.28 2.59 9.94
CA THR A 191 3.00 4.02 10.21
C THR A 191 3.60 4.52 11.52
N GLU A 192 3.54 3.74 12.60
CA GLU A 192 4.13 4.17 13.87
C GLU A 192 5.65 4.21 13.79
N VAL A 193 6.32 3.16 13.31
CA VAL A 193 7.79 3.13 13.23
C VAL A 193 8.33 4.24 12.32
N VAL A 194 7.68 4.49 11.18
CA VAL A 194 8.04 5.61 10.29
C VAL A 194 7.82 6.96 10.99
N ARG A 195 6.71 7.15 11.71
CA ARG A 195 6.44 8.37 12.48
C ARG A 195 7.51 8.60 13.56
N PHE A 196 7.90 7.55 14.28
CA PHE A 196 8.96 7.63 15.30
C PHE A 196 10.32 7.96 14.68
N ALA A 197 10.66 7.37 13.54
CA ALA A 197 11.89 7.68 12.81
C ALA A 197 11.90 9.16 12.36
N LEU A 198 10.80 9.66 11.80
CA LEU A 198 10.67 11.07 11.40
C LEU A 198 10.75 12.05 12.58
N GLN A 199 10.29 11.65 13.77
CA GLN A 199 10.38 12.42 15.01
C GLN A 199 11.75 12.30 15.70
N ARG A 200 12.67 11.47 15.21
CA ARG A 200 13.99 11.19 15.81
C ARG A 200 13.91 10.84 17.31
N LYS A 201 12.91 10.03 17.68
CA LYS A 201 12.76 9.53 19.05
C LYS A 201 13.38 8.15 19.19
N ASP A 202 14.14 7.95 20.27
CA ASP A 202 14.90 6.70 20.49
C ASP A 202 14.07 5.57 21.13
N LYS A 203 12.91 5.90 21.73
CA LYS A 203 12.05 4.92 22.41
C LYS A 203 10.64 4.94 21.83
N LEU A 204 10.18 3.79 21.35
CA LEU A 204 8.78 3.55 21.02
C LEU A 204 7.92 3.66 22.29
N LYS A 205 6.80 4.39 22.21
CA LYS A 205 5.75 4.32 23.25
C LYS A 205 5.24 2.87 23.30
N ARG A 206 4.79 2.39 24.47
CA ARG A 206 4.20 1.04 24.58
C ARG A 206 3.08 0.91 23.55
N ILE A 207 3.29 0.04 22.57
CA ILE A 207 2.30 -0.32 21.56
C ILE A 207 1.44 -1.43 22.16
N ASN A 208 0.16 -1.14 22.34
CA ASN A 208 -0.85 -2.13 22.67
C ASN A 208 -1.54 -2.55 21.38
N PHE A 209 -1.80 -3.84 21.25
CA PHE A 209 -2.58 -4.36 20.14
C PHE A 209 -4.05 -4.22 20.47
N ASP A 210 -4.78 -3.67 19.51
CA ASP A 210 -6.22 -3.57 19.52
C ASP A 210 -6.71 -4.25 18.25
N PHE A 211 -7.41 -5.36 18.42
CA PHE A 211 -7.87 -6.22 17.34
C PHE A 211 -8.84 -5.48 16.40
N PHE A 212 -9.73 -4.65 16.94
CA PHE A 212 -10.73 -3.92 16.14
C PHE A 212 -10.08 -2.75 15.41
N LEU A 213 -9.18 -2.01 16.08
CA LEU A 213 -8.41 -0.95 15.42
C LEU A 213 -7.56 -1.52 14.28
N CYS A 214 -6.90 -2.66 14.50
CA CYS A 214 -6.13 -3.34 13.46
C CYS A 214 -7.06 -3.75 12.31
N SER A 215 -8.19 -4.40 12.58
CA SER A 215 -9.15 -4.79 11.53
C SER A 215 -9.64 -3.60 10.70
N ALA A 216 -9.91 -2.45 11.33
CA ALA A 216 -10.29 -1.22 10.64
C ALA A 216 -9.15 -0.64 9.78
N LEU A 217 -7.91 -0.68 10.27
CA LEU A 217 -6.73 -0.33 9.49
C LEU A 217 -6.46 -1.36 8.36
N GLY A 218 -6.90 -2.61 8.53
CA GLY A 218 -6.86 -3.64 7.50
C GLY A 218 -7.73 -3.28 6.31
N MET A 219 -8.94 -2.77 6.54
CA MET A 219 -9.78 -2.23 5.47
C MET A 219 -9.09 -1.08 4.74
N LYS A 220 -8.39 -0.20 5.46
CA LYS A 220 -7.59 0.89 4.87
C LYS A 220 -6.47 0.34 3.99
N PHE A 221 -5.75 -0.68 4.45
CA PHE A 221 -4.70 -1.36 3.68
C PHE A 221 -5.26 -1.97 2.40
N ILE A 222 -6.37 -2.72 2.47
CA ILE A 222 -6.97 -3.36 1.28
C ILE A 222 -7.48 -2.31 0.31
N PHE A 223 -8.19 -1.29 0.78
CA PHE A 223 -8.66 -0.21 -0.08
C PHE A 223 -7.49 0.48 -0.79
N TRP A 224 -6.37 0.68 -0.08
CA TRP A 224 -5.15 1.22 -0.68
C TRP A 224 -4.56 0.27 -1.74
N VAL A 225 -4.45 -1.03 -1.43
CA VAL A 225 -3.97 -2.05 -2.38
C VAL A 225 -4.83 -2.05 -3.63
N VAL A 226 -6.15 -2.13 -3.49
CA VAL A 226 -7.10 -2.11 -4.61
C VAL A 226 -6.94 -0.83 -5.43
N LEU A 227 -6.93 0.34 -4.78
CA LEU A 227 -6.79 1.62 -5.47
C LEU A 227 -5.51 1.71 -6.32
N PHE A 228 -4.39 1.19 -5.80
CA PHE A 228 -3.10 1.24 -6.47
C PHE A 228 -2.88 0.09 -7.46
N SER A 229 -3.45 -1.09 -7.21
CA SER A 229 -3.30 -2.26 -8.07
C SER A 229 -4.27 -2.23 -9.23
N LEU A 230 -5.47 -1.64 -9.08
CA LEU A 230 -6.55 -1.72 -10.08
C LEU A 230 -6.11 -1.29 -11.49
N PRO A 231 -5.35 -0.19 -11.70
CA PRO A 231 -4.91 0.16 -13.05
C PRO A 231 -4.02 -0.93 -13.70
N ALA A 232 -3.12 -1.53 -12.93
CA ALA A 232 -2.26 -2.61 -13.41
C ALA A 232 -3.03 -3.93 -13.56
N GLN A 233 -3.91 -4.25 -12.60
CA GLN A 233 -4.77 -5.43 -12.61
C GLN A 233 -5.84 -5.40 -13.71
N ALA A 234 -6.30 -4.22 -14.14
CA ALA A 234 -7.20 -4.13 -15.28
C ALA A 234 -6.55 -4.68 -16.56
N VAL A 235 -5.23 -4.56 -16.70
CA VAL A 235 -4.47 -5.12 -17.82
C VAL A 235 -4.03 -6.55 -17.49
N PHE A 236 -3.18 -6.71 -16.48
CA PHE A 236 -2.55 -7.99 -16.17
C PHE A 236 -3.51 -9.01 -15.54
N GLY A 237 -4.48 -8.56 -14.76
CA GLY A 237 -5.52 -9.42 -14.21
C GLY A 237 -6.47 -9.95 -15.28
N THR A 238 -6.83 -9.13 -16.28
CA THR A 238 -7.64 -9.59 -17.43
C THR A 238 -6.88 -10.61 -18.29
N ILE A 239 -5.60 -10.35 -18.58
CA ILE A 239 -4.73 -11.30 -19.28
C ILE A 239 -4.58 -12.59 -18.44
N GLY A 240 -4.37 -12.45 -17.13
CA GLY A 240 -4.23 -13.57 -16.23
C GLY A 240 -5.50 -14.43 -16.16
N TYR A 241 -6.67 -13.80 -16.08
CA TYR A 241 -7.97 -14.45 -16.12
C TYR A 241 -8.14 -15.22 -17.43
N TYR A 242 -7.81 -14.61 -18.58
CA TYR A 242 -7.84 -15.28 -19.88
C TYR A 242 -6.99 -16.56 -19.91
N TYR A 243 -5.77 -16.54 -19.36
CA TYR A 243 -4.94 -17.76 -19.31
C TYR A 243 -5.51 -18.82 -18.36
N ILE A 244 -6.09 -18.42 -17.22
CA ILE A 244 -6.76 -19.36 -16.29
C ILE A 244 -7.94 -20.04 -16.97
N THR A 245 -8.78 -19.28 -17.67
CA THR A 245 -9.96 -19.83 -18.37
C THR A 245 -9.59 -20.73 -19.54
N ASN A 246 -8.40 -20.55 -20.13
CA ASN A 246 -7.87 -21.40 -21.21
C ASN A 246 -6.95 -22.52 -20.70
N GLY A 247 -7.09 -22.94 -19.43
CA GLY A 247 -6.42 -24.12 -18.88
C GLY A 247 -4.98 -23.91 -18.40
N SER A 248 -4.43 -22.70 -18.50
CA SER A 248 -3.06 -22.37 -18.07
C SER A 248 -3.03 -21.57 -16.77
N ILE A 249 -3.41 -22.24 -15.67
CA ILE A 249 -3.45 -21.66 -14.32
C ILE A 249 -2.11 -21.01 -13.90
N PRO A 250 -0.92 -21.64 -14.09
CA PRO A 250 0.34 -21.07 -13.63
C PRO A 250 0.67 -19.73 -14.30
N ILE A 251 0.50 -19.66 -15.62
CA ILE A 251 0.76 -18.43 -16.40
C ILE A 251 -0.21 -17.32 -15.96
N GLY A 252 -1.49 -17.67 -15.79
CA GLY A 252 -2.48 -16.69 -15.36
C GLY A 252 -2.21 -16.14 -13.95
N ALA A 253 -1.80 -17.00 -13.02
CA ALA A 253 -1.39 -16.59 -11.68
C ALA A 253 -0.15 -15.66 -11.70
N VAL A 254 0.81 -15.93 -12.58
CA VAL A 254 1.98 -15.06 -12.77
C VAL A 254 1.56 -13.67 -13.24
N PHE A 255 0.67 -13.56 -14.24
CA PHE A 255 0.19 -12.25 -14.71
C PHE A 255 -0.55 -11.49 -13.61
N ILE A 256 -1.45 -12.14 -12.87
CA ILE A 256 -2.11 -11.52 -11.71
C ILE A 256 -1.07 -11.04 -10.68
N GLY A 257 -0.04 -11.85 -10.41
CA GLY A 257 1.06 -11.48 -9.52
C GLY A 257 1.83 -10.25 -10.01
N VAL A 258 2.15 -10.18 -11.31
CA VAL A 258 2.80 -9.02 -11.95
C VAL A 258 1.98 -7.75 -11.78
N GLY A 259 0.65 -7.85 -11.83
CA GLY A 259 -0.26 -6.71 -11.59
C GLY A 259 -0.12 -6.08 -10.20
N PHE A 260 0.42 -6.79 -9.20
CA PHE A 260 0.67 -6.24 -7.85
C PHE A 260 2.04 -5.59 -7.69
N ILE A 261 2.97 -5.77 -8.63
CA ILE A 261 4.33 -5.21 -8.54
C ILE A 261 4.31 -3.69 -8.35
N PRO A 262 3.52 -2.89 -9.12
CA PRO A 262 3.49 -1.44 -8.92
C PRO A 262 3.04 -1.04 -7.52
N THR A 263 2.01 -1.69 -6.98
CA THR A 263 1.51 -1.46 -5.63
C THR A 263 2.59 -1.75 -4.59
N PHE A 264 3.31 -2.85 -4.75
CA PHE A 264 4.39 -3.23 -3.84
C PHE A 264 5.56 -2.23 -3.88
N LEU A 265 5.96 -1.77 -5.07
CA LEU A 265 7.03 -0.77 -5.25
C LEU A 265 6.68 0.60 -4.64
N MET A 266 5.39 0.95 -4.66
CA MET A 266 4.90 2.23 -4.14
C MET A 266 4.72 2.21 -2.62
N PHE A 267 4.58 1.03 -2.02
CA PHE A 267 4.32 0.86 -0.58
C PHE A 267 5.32 1.60 0.34
N PRO A 268 6.66 1.44 0.21
CA PRO A 268 7.61 2.15 1.07
C PRO A 268 7.54 3.68 0.94
N LEU A 269 7.11 4.19 -0.21
CA LEU A 269 6.95 5.63 -0.42
C LEU A 269 5.61 6.14 0.13
N ALA A 270 4.56 5.31 0.09
CA ALA A 270 3.24 5.65 0.60
C ALA A 270 3.24 5.81 2.12
N MET A 271 3.91 4.91 2.85
CA MET A 271 3.83 4.88 4.32
C MET A 271 4.26 6.21 4.98
N PRO A 272 5.36 6.88 4.58
CA PRO A 272 5.70 8.22 5.06
C PRO A 272 4.56 9.23 4.92
N HIS A 273 3.86 9.26 3.78
CA HIS A 273 2.69 10.13 3.60
C HIS A 273 1.54 9.73 4.53
N MET A 274 1.32 8.44 4.77
CA MET A 274 0.29 7.95 5.68
C MET A 274 0.55 8.29 7.15
N THR A 275 1.79 8.65 7.50
CA THR A 275 2.14 9.12 8.86
C THR A 275 1.87 10.59 9.11
N MET A 276 1.69 11.37 8.04
CA MET A 276 1.51 12.82 8.10
C MET A 276 0.08 13.22 8.44
N ALA A 277 -0.08 14.48 8.87
CA ALA A 277 -1.39 15.07 9.13
C ALA A 277 -2.26 15.10 7.86
N ASP A 278 -1.65 15.38 6.71
CA ASP A 278 -2.26 15.20 5.40
C ASP A 278 -1.73 13.93 4.73
N SER A 279 -2.57 12.89 4.72
CA SER A 279 -2.26 11.61 4.07
C SER A 279 -2.65 11.56 2.59
N THR A 280 -3.33 12.58 2.06
CA THR A 280 -3.88 12.61 0.70
C THR A 280 -2.84 12.27 -0.37
N PRO A 281 -1.58 12.78 -0.33
CA PRO A 281 -0.56 12.43 -1.31
C PRO A 281 -0.27 10.93 -1.40
N GLY A 282 -0.35 10.19 -0.28
CA GLY A 282 -0.17 8.74 -0.25
C GLY A 282 -1.32 7.95 -0.86
N TRP A 283 -2.50 8.57 -1.04
CA TRP A 283 -3.66 7.98 -1.68
C TRP A 283 -3.71 8.24 -3.19
N MET A 284 -2.89 9.15 -3.70
CA MET A 284 -2.93 9.58 -5.09
C MET A 284 -1.82 8.92 -5.91
N VAL A 285 -2.19 7.92 -6.72
CA VAL A 285 -1.27 7.15 -7.57
C VAL A 285 -0.34 8.04 -8.40
N HIS A 286 -0.86 9.12 -8.99
CA HIS A 286 -0.07 10.04 -9.82
C HIS A 286 0.97 10.85 -9.01
N LYS A 287 0.64 11.27 -7.78
CA LYS A 287 1.60 12.00 -6.94
C LYS A 287 2.68 11.06 -6.46
N LEU A 288 2.29 9.87 -6.00
CA LEU A 288 3.22 8.87 -5.53
C LEU A 288 4.09 8.32 -6.67
N GLY A 289 3.54 8.18 -7.88
CA GLY A 289 4.28 7.81 -9.08
C GLY A 289 5.38 8.82 -9.44
N LYS A 290 5.12 10.12 -9.31
CA LYS A 290 6.17 11.16 -9.48
C LYS A 290 7.27 11.03 -8.42
N VAL A 291 6.89 10.78 -7.17
CA VAL A 291 7.85 10.54 -6.07
C VAL A 291 8.64 9.25 -6.30
N PHE A 292 8.01 8.21 -6.86
CA PHE A 292 8.70 6.97 -7.20
C PHE A 292 9.73 7.17 -8.30
N LEU A 293 9.42 7.93 -9.36
CA LEU A 293 10.40 8.20 -10.41
C LEU A 293 11.65 8.93 -9.88
N THR A 294 11.52 9.74 -8.82
CA THR A 294 12.67 10.40 -8.18
C THR A 294 13.37 9.52 -7.14
N LEU A 295 12.64 8.63 -6.47
CA LEU A 295 13.11 7.77 -5.36
C LEU A 295 13.07 6.27 -5.68
N ALA A 296 13.17 5.90 -6.96
CA ALA A 296 13.07 4.51 -7.40
C ALA A 296 14.16 3.64 -6.76
N LYS A 297 15.40 4.14 -6.66
CA LYS A 297 16.52 3.39 -6.07
C LYS A 297 16.30 3.06 -4.58
N PRO A 298 15.97 4.04 -3.70
CA PRO A 298 15.60 3.71 -2.32
C PRO A 298 14.40 2.77 -2.19
N ALA A 299 13.37 2.95 -3.02
CA ALA A 299 12.17 2.09 -2.99
C ALA A 299 12.49 0.64 -3.39
N LEU A 300 13.24 0.45 -4.47
CA LEU A 300 13.71 -0.86 -4.92
C LEU A 300 14.62 -1.53 -3.90
N PHE A 301 15.49 -0.77 -3.24
CA PHE A 301 16.32 -1.30 -2.17
C PHE A 301 15.47 -1.77 -0.98
N TRP A 302 14.46 -1.00 -0.56
CA TRP A 302 13.53 -1.46 0.48
C TRP A 302 12.82 -2.75 0.06
N CYS A 303 12.36 -2.84 -1.19
CA CYS A 303 11.72 -4.04 -1.73
C CYS A 303 12.68 -5.24 -1.72
N PHE A 304 13.94 -5.04 -2.11
CA PHE A 304 14.97 -6.07 -2.04
C PHE A 304 15.19 -6.56 -0.60
N VAL A 305 15.33 -5.64 0.35
CA VAL A 305 15.47 -5.97 1.77
C VAL A 305 14.25 -6.76 2.27
N PHE A 306 13.04 -6.34 1.88
CA PHE A 306 11.80 -7.05 2.21
C PHE A 306 11.81 -8.48 1.67
N PHE A 307 12.15 -8.68 0.40
CA PHE A 307 12.21 -10.03 -0.17
C PHE A 307 13.21 -10.91 0.56
N VAL A 308 14.46 -10.45 0.72
CA VAL A 308 15.53 -11.21 1.39
C VAL A 308 15.12 -11.62 2.81
N THR A 309 14.55 -10.69 3.57
CA THR A 309 14.14 -10.95 4.96
C THR A 309 12.86 -11.78 5.07
N THR A 310 12.03 -11.84 4.03
CA THR A 310 10.79 -12.63 4.01
C THR A 310 10.97 -14.02 3.37
N LEU A 311 12.12 -14.30 2.74
CA LEU A 311 12.42 -15.60 2.10
C LEU A 311 12.12 -16.81 3.00
N PRO A 312 12.50 -16.85 4.30
CA PRO A 312 12.18 -18.01 5.14
C PRO A 312 10.67 -18.24 5.30
N ALA A 313 9.88 -17.15 5.45
CA ALA A 313 8.43 -17.25 5.54
C ALA A 313 7.80 -17.70 4.22
N ILE A 314 8.29 -17.19 3.09
CA ILE A 314 7.85 -17.62 1.75
C ILE A 314 8.20 -19.10 1.51
N GLY A 315 9.38 -19.54 1.94
CA GLY A 315 9.80 -20.93 1.85
C GLY A 315 8.87 -21.87 2.61
N CYS A 316 8.46 -21.52 3.84
CA CYS A 316 7.47 -22.28 4.60
C CYS A 316 6.10 -22.31 3.91
N LEU A 317 5.63 -21.19 3.35
CA LEU A 317 4.37 -21.13 2.60
C LEU A 317 4.41 -22.00 1.34
N ALA A 318 5.51 -21.95 0.59
CA ALA A 318 5.71 -22.79 -0.59
C ALA A 318 5.76 -24.28 -0.21
N ALA A 319 6.38 -24.63 0.91
CA ALA A 319 6.41 -26.01 1.42
C ALA A 319 5.01 -26.52 1.80
N ILE A 320 4.15 -25.68 2.40
CA ILE A 320 2.74 -26.05 2.67
C ILE A 320 2.04 -26.41 1.36
N GLY A 321 2.16 -25.55 0.34
CA GLY A 321 1.54 -25.77 -0.96
C GLY A 321 2.06 -27.03 -1.67
N ALA A 322 3.38 -27.25 -1.65
CA ALA A 322 4.01 -28.36 -2.34
C ALA A 322 3.77 -29.72 -1.67
N ILE A 323 3.76 -29.78 -0.33
CA ILE A 323 3.69 -31.04 0.41
C ILE A 323 2.24 -31.40 0.78
N SER A 324 1.42 -30.41 1.13
CA SER A 324 0.08 -30.66 1.69
C SER A 324 -1.05 -30.11 0.82
N GLY A 325 -0.76 -29.49 -0.33
CA GLY A 325 -1.76 -28.84 -1.17
C GLY A 325 -2.89 -29.77 -1.62
N SER A 326 -2.54 -30.93 -2.20
CA SER A 326 -3.52 -31.93 -2.69
C SER A 326 -4.38 -32.51 -1.57
N ASP A 327 -3.74 -32.83 -0.44
CA ASP A 327 -4.40 -33.47 0.68
C ASP A 327 -5.34 -32.49 1.39
N LEU A 328 -4.93 -31.22 1.51
CA LEU A 328 -5.78 -30.15 2.02
C LEU A 328 -6.99 -29.90 1.12
N ASP A 329 -6.80 -29.86 -0.20
CA ASP A 329 -7.90 -29.67 -1.15
C ASP A 329 -8.92 -30.82 -1.06
N THR A 330 -8.42 -32.06 -1.00
CA THR A 330 -9.26 -33.25 -0.80
C THR A 330 -10.00 -33.19 0.53
N PHE A 331 -9.31 -32.83 1.62
CA PHE A 331 -9.90 -32.69 2.95
C PHE A 331 -11.03 -31.65 2.97
N PHE A 332 -10.80 -30.44 2.46
CA PHE A 332 -11.82 -29.38 2.45
C PHE A 332 -12.96 -29.69 1.46
N SER A 333 -12.69 -30.39 0.36
CA SER A 333 -13.74 -30.89 -0.54
C SER A 333 -14.65 -31.89 0.16
N ASN A 334 -14.09 -32.82 0.94
CA ASN A 334 -14.87 -33.76 1.75
C ASN A 334 -15.69 -33.06 2.85
N VAL A 335 -15.14 -32.01 3.49
CA VAL A 335 -15.89 -31.19 4.46
C VAL A 335 -17.11 -30.54 3.79
N ARG A 336 -16.93 -29.92 2.61
CA ARG A 336 -18.05 -29.31 1.86
C ARG A 336 -19.06 -30.35 1.41
N TYR A 337 -18.60 -31.51 0.96
CA TYR A 337 -19.46 -32.62 0.57
C TYR A 337 -20.34 -33.09 1.74
N ASN A 338 -19.74 -33.30 2.92
CA ASN A 338 -20.48 -33.68 4.13
C ASN A 338 -21.48 -32.61 4.56
N SER A 339 -21.10 -31.33 4.46
CA SER A 339 -22.02 -30.23 4.73
C SER A 339 -23.19 -30.19 3.74
N ALA A 340 -22.97 -30.56 2.47
CA ALA A 340 -24.03 -30.59 1.46
C ALA A 340 -25.00 -31.77 1.69
N ILE A 341 -24.50 -32.94 2.08
CA ILE A 341 -25.34 -34.07 2.52
C ILE A 341 -26.23 -33.64 3.70
N ALA A 342 -25.65 -32.96 4.69
CA ALA A 342 -26.41 -32.48 5.85
C ALA A 342 -27.49 -31.48 5.46
N ALA A 343 -27.22 -30.58 4.51
CA ALA A 343 -28.21 -29.63 3.99
C ALA A 343 -29.41 -30.33 3.32
N ASP A 344 -29.12 -31.29 2.44
CA ASP A 344 -30.15 -32.05 1.70
C ASP A 344 -31.01 -32.90 2.64
N ASN A 345 -30.39 -33.53 3.66
CA ASN A 345 -31.11 -34.30 4.66
C ASN A 345 -31.97 -33.42 5.59
N ASP A 346 -31.46 -32.27 6.05
CA ASP A 346 -32.20 -31.28 6.87
C ASP A 346 -33.40 -30.71 6.10
N ALA A 347 -33.25 -30.46 4.79
CA ALA A 347 -34.32 -30.01 3.92
C ALA A 347 -35.43 -31.06 3.79
N LYS A 348 -35.06 -32.34 3.64
CA LYS A 348 -36.02 -33.44 3.61
C LYS A 348 -36.76 -33.59 4.94
N GLU A 349 -36.02 -33.58 6.05
CA GLU A 349 -36.61 -33.67 7.40
C GLU A 349 -37.61 -32.53 7.63
N THR A 350 -37.24 -31.30 7.26
CA THR A 350 -38.12 -30.13 7.34
C THR A 350 -39.37 -30.28 6.44
N ALA A 351 -39.23 -30.86 5.26
CA ALA A 351 -40.36 -31.09 4.36
C ALA A 351 -41.32 -32.16 4.90
N ASP A 352 -40.77 -33.23 5.47
CA ASP A 352 -41.51 -34.31 6.11
C ASP A 352 -42.28 -33.79 7.34
N GLU A 353 -41.63 -32.97 8.19
CA GLU A 353 -42.24 -32.33 9.35
C GLU A 353 -43.40 -31.38 8.97
N ASN A 354 -43.21 -30.59 7.91
CA ASN A 354 -44.21 -29.62 7.43
C ASN A 354 -45.23 -30.22 6.44
N LYS A 355 -45.15 -31.53 6.17
CA LYS A 355 -46.06 -32.27 5.27
C LYS A 355 -46.15 -31.65 3.87
N ILE A 356 -45.03 -31.17 3.33
CA ILE A 356 -44.95 -30.59 1.99
C ILE A 356 -45.03 -31.74 0.97
N LYS A 357 -46.12 -31.80 0.20
CA LYS A 357 -46.39 -32.93 -0.72
C LYS A 357 -45.52 -32.94 -1.98
N ASP A 358 -45.09 -31.77 -2.44
CA ASP A 358 -44.37 -31.59 -3.71
C ASP A 358 -42.86 -31.38 -3.50
N PHE A 359 -42.30 -31.93 -2.43
CA PHE A 359 -40.88 -31.79 -2.13
C PHE A 359 -40.04 -32.68 -3.05
N VAL A 360 -39.15 -32.05 -3.84
CA VAL A 360 -38.16 -32.74 -4.65
C VAL A 360 -36.90 -32.96 -3.82
N ALA A 361 -36.57 -34.23 -3.56
CA ALA A 361 -35.37 -34.59 -2.81
C ALA A 361 -34.09 -34.12 -3.52
N GLY A 362 -33.17 -33.53 -2.75
CA GLY A 362 -31.86 -33.14 -3.25
C GLY A 362 -31.01 -34.34 -3.69
N PRO A 363 -30.01 -34.13 -4.57
CA PRO A 363 -29.20 -35.19 -5.17
C PRO A 363 -28.27 -35.92 -4.18
N LEU A 364 -28.13 -35.41 -2.95
CA LEU A 364 -27.30 -35.99 -1.90
C LEU A 364 -28.10 -36.60 -0.75
N VAL A 365 -29.44 -36.55 -0.78
CA VAL A 365 -30.30 -37.18 0.23
C VAL A 365 -29.98 -38.67 0.36
N GLY A 366 -29.76 -39.13 1.59
CA GLY A 366 -29.47 -40.54 1.89
C GLY A 366 -28.05 -41.01 1.57
N LYS A 367 -27.17 -40.14 1.03
CA LYS A 367 -25.75 -40.46 0.89
C LYS A 367 -25.06 -40.42 2.25
N LYS A 368 -24.04 -41.26 2.44
CA LYS A 368 -23.27 -41.34 3.70
C LYS A 368 -22.15 -40.30 3.71
N PRO A 369 -21.91 -39.61 4.84
CA PRO A 369 -20.79 -38.70 4.96
C PRO A 369 -19.46 -39.46 4.88
N VAL A 370 -18.47 -38.82 4.27
CA VAL A 370 -17.10 -39.34 4.16
C VAL A 370 -16.37 -39.12 5.48
N GLU A 371 -15.63 -40.11 5.94
CA GLU A 371 -14.78 -39.98 7.13
C GLU A 371 -13.63 -39.00 6.86
N LEU A 372 -13.46 -38.03 7.77
CA LEU A 372 -12.44 -37.00 7.63
C LEU A 372 -11.15 -37.43 8.31
N LYS A 373 -10.01 -37.22 7.65
CA LYS A 373 -8.68 -37.52 8.16
C LYS A 373 -8.01 -36.24 8.68
N PRO A 374 -8.14 -35.88 9.97
CA PRO A 374 -7.65 -34.60 10.50
C PRO A 374 -6.12 -34.50 10.55
N MET A 375 -5.39 -35.63 10.50
CA MET A 375 -3.92 -35.68 10.53
C MET A 375 -3.27 -34.84 9.43
N VAL A 376 -3.96 -34.65 8.29
CA VAL A 376 -3.52 -33.81 7.16
C VAL A 376 -3.26 -32.35 7.58
N LEU A 377 -3.90 -31.87 8.65
CA LEU A 377 -3.79 -30.48 9.10
C LEU A 377 -2.56 -30.20 9.97
N ILE A 378 -1.89 -31.23 10.49
CA ILE A 378 -0.78 -31.08 11.46
C ILE A 378 0.43 -30.40 10.81
N LEU A 379 0.90 -30.94 9.69
CA LEU A 379 2.09 -30.42 9.01
C LEU A 379 1.90 -28.97 8.53
N PRO A 380 0.79 -28.60 7.86
CA PRO A 380 0.47 -27.21 7.54
C PRO A 380 0.45 -26.28 8.74
N SER A 381 -0.08 -26.74 9.87
CA SER A 381 -0.19 -25.93 11.10
C SER A 381 1.18 -25.67 11.73
N ILE A 382 2.08 -26.66 11.75
CA ILE A 382 3.47 -26.50 12.21
C ILE A 382 4.22 -25.53 11.29
N LEU A 383 4.13 -25.72 9.96
CA LEU A 383 4.76 -24.83 9.00
C LEU A 383 4.20 -23.40 9.09
N TRP A 384 2.90 -23.23 9.33
CA TRP A 384 2.28 -21.93 9.52
C TRP A 384 2.77 -21.20 10.78
N LEU A 385 3.00 -21.95 11.87
CA LEU A 385 3.63 -21.40 13.07
C LEU A 385 5.04 -20.85 12.75
N PHE A 386 5.83 -21.56 11.93
CA PHE A 386 7.11 -21.04 11.44
C PHE A 386 6.97 -19.83 10.52
N VAL A 387 5.94 -19.78 9.65
CA VAL A 387 5.62 -18.58 8.85
C VAL A 387 5.43 -17.38 9.76
N CYS A 388 4.59 -17.50 10.80
CA CYS A 388 4.35 -16.44 11.77
C CYS A 388 5.63 -16.06 12.54
N LEU A 389 6.46 -17.05 12.91
CA LEU A 389 7.71 -16.85 13.63
C LEU A 389 8.73 -16.04 12.80
N PHE A 390 8.87 -16.35 11.51
CA PHE A 390 9.78 -15.63 10.61
C PHE A 390 9.22 -14.28 10.18
N TYR A 391 7.90 -14.19 9.97
CA TYR A 391 7.23 -12.96 9.55
C TYR A 391 7.35 -11.83 10.59
N ALA A 392 7.21 -12.14 11.89
CA ALA A 392 7.18 -11.14 12.95
C ALA A 392 8.44 -10.25 13.06
N PRO A 393 9.68 -10.80 13.15
CA PRO A 393 10.90 -9.99 13.16
C PRO A 393 11.09 -9.25 11.84
N THR A 394 10.75 -9.90 10.72
CA THR A 394 10.85 -9.32 9.38
C THR A 394 9.96 -8.10 9.20
N LEU A 395 8.74 -8.09 9.74
CA LEU A 395 7.84 -6.94 9.71
C LEU A 395 8.47 -5.72 10.39
N ILE A 396 9.01 -5.90 11.60
CA ILE A 396 9.60 -4.82 12.41
C ILE A 396 10.88 -4.31 11.76
N TYR A 397 11.71 -5.23 11.27
CA TYR A 397 12.93 -4.90 10.54
C TYR A 397 12.62 -4.02 9.33
N ASN A 398 11.70 -4.45 8.45
CA ASN A 398 11.32 -3.69 7.27
C ASN A 398 10.64 -2.36 7.60
N ALA A 399 9.86 -2.29 8.68
CA ALA A 399 9.28 -1.04 9.15
C ALA A 399 10.37 -0.03 9.56
N ARG A 400 11.46 -0.50 10.19
CA ARG A 400 12.59 0.37 10.52
C ARG A 400 13.35 0.83 9.29
N VAL A 401 13.62 -0.06 8.34
CA VAL A 401 14.25 0.31 7.05
C VAL A 401 13.38 1.36 6.33
N ASN A 402 12.05 1.22 6.37
CA ASN A 402 11.14 2.22 5.82
C ASN A 402 11.22 3.57 6.56
N GLY A 403 11.34 3.54 7.88
CA GLY A 403 11.56 4.73 8.70
C GLY A 403 12.89 5.45 8.35
N LEU A 404 13.96 4.70 8.09
CA LEU A 404 15.23 5.26 7.63
C LEU A 404 15.08 5.86 6.23
N LEU A 405 14.39 5.18 5.31
CA LEU A 405 14.06 5.74 3.99
C LEU A 405 13.34 7.07 4.15
N ALA A 406 12.34 7.15 5.03
CA ALA A 406 11.59 8.37 5.29
C ALA A 406 12.48 9.52 5.81
N VAL A 407 13.44 9.22 6.68
CA VAL A 407 14.36 10.21 7.26
C VAL A 407 15.38 10.72 6.24
N HIS A 408 15.98 9.81 5.47
CA HIS A 408 17.01 10.13 4.47
C HIS A 408 16.44 10.73 3.19
N CYS A 409 15.22 10.37 2.81
CA CYS A 409 14.53 10.89 1.62
C CYS A 409 13.47 11.97 1.93
N LYS A 410 13.36 12.44 3.18
CA LYS A 410 12.39 13.45 3.63
C LYS A 410 12.20 14.65 2.68
N PRO A 411 13.25 15.26 2.12
CA PRO A 411 13.11 16.45 1.26
C PRO A 411 12.48 16.12 -0.09
N ASP A 412 12.79 14.93 -0.61
CA ASP A 412 12.35 14.47 -1.93
C ASP A 412 10.96 13.82 -1.85
N LEU A 413 10.53 13.38 -0.65
CA LEU A 413 9.19 12.83 -0.37
C LEU A 413 8.08 13.90 -0.36
N GLN A 414 8.39 15.20 -0.37
CA GLN A 414 7.37 16.28 -0.40
C GLN A 414 6.28 16.15 0.68
N LEU A 415 6.66 15.76 1.90
CA LEU A 415 5.72 15.48 2.97
C LEU A 415 5.04 16.76 3.49
N VAL A 416 3.70 16.76 3.56
CA VAL A 416 2.90 17.88 4.06
C VAL A 416 2.68 17.72 5.57
N THR A 417 3.50 18.41 6.37
CA THR A 417 3.48 18.28 7.84
C THR A 417 2.39 19.09 8.54
N LYS A 418 1.79 20.09 7.86
CA LYS A 418 0.75 20.96 8.40
C LYS A 418 -0.44 21.00 7.45
N ILE A 419 -1.65 20.77 7.97
CA ILE A 419 -2.89 21.02 7.24
C ILE A 419 -3.00 22.55 7.11
N GLN A 420 -3.23 23.08 5.91
CA GLN A 420 -3.48 24.51 5.74
C GLN A 420 -4.70 24.89 6.59
N GLU A 421 -4.50 25.74 7.59
CA GLU A 421 -5.59 26.28 8.38
C GLU A 421 -6.55 27.00 7.43
N VAL A 422 -7.82 26.60 7.46
CA VAL A 422 -8.85 27.28 6.68
C VAL A 422 -8.95 28.68 7.25
N LYS A 423 -8.36 29.67 6.55
CA LYS A 423 -8.45 31.08 6.92
C LYS A 423 -9.93 31.41 7.12
N TYR A 424 -10.29 31.81 8.34
CA TYR A 424 -11.64 32.22 8.64
C TYR A 424 -11.99 33.42 7.74
N VAL A 425 -12.90 33.20 6.81
CA VAL A 425 -13.45 34.28 5.96
C VAL A 425 -14.59 34.89 6.75
N SER A 426 -14.49 36.20 7.01
CA SER A 426 -15.51 36.93 7.75
C SER A 426 -16.87 36.84 7.05
N LYS A 427 -17.96 36.94 7.83
CA LYS A 427 -19.33 36.86 7.30
C LYS A 427 -19.60 37.91 6.20
N ALA A 428 -19.02 39.10 6.33
CA ALA A 428 -19.13 40.20 5.37
C ALA A 428 -18.45 39.93 4.02
N GLU A 429 -17.37 39.15 4.02
CA GLU A 429 -16.66 38.78 2.80
C GLU A 429 -17.34 37.59 2.09
N LYS A 430 -18.04 36.75 2.87
CA LYS A 430 -18.91 35.66 2.40
C LYS A 430 -20.16 36.15 1.68
N GLU A 431 -20.69 37.32 2.07
CA GLU A 431 -21.82 37.99 1.40
C GLU A 431 -21.44 38.55 0.02
N LYS A 432 -20.20 39.02 -0.16
CA LYS A 432 -19.73 39.57 -1.44
C LYS A 432 -19.46 38.51 -2.51
N THR A 433 -19.06 37.30 -2.12
CA THR A 433 -18.73 36.21 -3.07
C THR A 433 -19.92 35.31 -3.41
N GLY A 434 -21.07 35.52 -2.77
CA GLY A 434 -22.19 34.56 -2.76
C GLY A 434 -21.83 33.26 -2.03
N PRO A 435 -22.81 32.51 -1.51
CA PRO A 435 -22.53 31.21 -0.91
C PRO A 435 -22.04 30.25 -2.02
N PRO A 436 -20.89 29.57 -1.86
CA PRO A 436 -20.59 28.42 -2.71
C PRO A 436 -21.73 27.43 -2.49
N THR A 437 -22.47 27.09 -3.54
CA THR A 437 -23.51 26.07 -3.44
C THR A 437 -22.87 24.82 -2.81
N PRO A 438 -23.31 24.37 -1.62
CA PRO A 438 -22.59 23.32 -0.90
C PRO A 438 -22.59 22.05 -1.74
N ARG A 439 -21.41 21.45 -1.98
CA ARG A 439 -21.24 20.22 -2.77
C ARG A 439 -22.25 19.13 -2.38
N TRP A 440 -22.51 19.01 -1.08
CA TRP A 440 -23.46 18.05 -0.54
C TRP A 440 -24.91 18.34 -0.95
N LYS A 441 -25.33 19.61 -1.09
CA LYS A 441 -26.69 19.95 -1.52
C LYS A 441 -26.94 19.55 -2.96
N LEU A 442 -26.06 19.92 -3.91
CA LEU A 442 -26.22 19.50 -5.31
C LEU A 442 -26.09 17.98 -5.48
N SER A 443 -25.16 17.35 -4.75
CA SER A 443 -25.02 15.89 -4.78
C SER A 443 -26.28 15.21 -4.24
N LEU A 444 -26.82 15.64 -3.09
CA LEU A 444 -28.05 15.11 -2.54
C LEU A 444 -29.27 15.38 -3.43
N THR A 445 -29.34 16.55 -4.09
CA THR A 445 -30.40 16.83 -5.06
C THR A 445 -30.31 15.88 -6.26
N GLY A 446 -29.11 15.69 -6.82
CA GLY A 446 -28.89 14.73 -7.90
C GLY A 446 -29.22 13.29 -7.49
N ILE A 447 -28.84 12.89 -6.27
CA ILE A 447 -29.19 11.58 -5.70
C ILE A 447 -30.70 11.44 -5.51
N GLY A 448 -31.34 12.40 -4.85
CA GLY A 448 -32.77 12.37 -4.55
C GLY A 448 -33.62 12.31 -5.82
N ILE A 449 -33.33 13.15 -6.81
CA ILE A 449 -34.02 13.13 -8.10
C ILE A 449 -33.71 11.82 -8.84
N GLY A 450 -32.45 11.37 -8.85
CA GLY A 450 -32.05 10.12 -9.49
C GLY A 450 -32.77 8.89 -8.91
N ILE A 451 -32.93 8.82 -7.59
CA ILE A 451 -33.69 7.75 -6.92
C ILE A 451 -35.16 7.84 -7.31
N LEU A 452 -35.77 9.04 -7.27
CA LEU A 452 -37.18 9.21 -7.61
C LEU A 452 -37.48 8.82 -9.06
N VAL A 453 -36.64 9.27 -10.00
CA VAL A 453 -36.75 8.92 -11.42
C VAL A 453 -36.50 7.43 -11.64
N GLY A 454 -35.45 6.87 -11.04
CA GLY A 454 -35.11 5.45 -11.17
C GLY A 454 -36.20 4.53 -10.59
N ALA A 455 -36.78 4.88 -9.44
CA ALA A 455 -37.89 4.15 -8.84
C ALA A 455 -39.16 4.26 -9.69
N ALA A 456 -39.49 5.45 -10.19
CA ALA A 456 -40.62 5.62 -11.11
C ALA A 456 -40.44 4.75 -12.38
N MET A 457 -39.24 4.74 -12.96
CA MET A 457 -38.92 3.88 -14.11
C MET A 457 -39.05 2.40 -13.76
N PHE A 458 -38.57 1.97 -12.59
CA PHE A 458 -38.68 0.57 -12.14
C PHE A 458 -40.13 0.03 -12.19
N PHE A 459 -41.11 0.85 -11.78
CA PHE A 459 -42.54 0.47 -11.83
C PHE A 459 -43.18 0.64 -13.21
N LEU A 460 -42.67 1.54 -14.04
CA LEU A 460 -43.21 1.79 -15.38
C LEU A 460 -42.70 0.82 -16.45
N ILE A 461 -41.56 0.14 -16.22
CA ILE A 461 -40.97 -0.86 -17.14
C ILE A 461 -41.98 -1.87 -17.72
N PRO A 462 -42.86 -2.54 -16.94
CA PRO A 462 -43.80 -3.52 -17.50
C PRO A 462 -44.87 -2.92 -18.41
N ILE A 463 -45.10 -1.59 -18.32
CA ILE A 463 -46.14 -0.87 -19.08
C ILE A 463 -45.52 -0.19 -20.32
N LEU A 464 -44.21 0.07 -20.30
CA LEU A 464 -43.53 0.80 -21.36
C LEU A 464 -43.32 -0.07 -22.62
N PRO A 465 -43.64 0.44 -23.82
CA PRO A 465 -43.25 -0.22 -25.07
C PRO A 465 -41.73 -0.40 -25.15
N LYS A 466 -41.26 -1.55 -25.61
CA LYS A 466 -39.81 -1.88 -25.72
C LYS A 466 -39.01 -0.82 -26.49
N LEU A 467 -39.60 -0.26 -27.56
CA LEU A 467 -39.00 0.81 -28.35
C LEU A 467 -38.77 2.07 -27.50
N LEU A 468 -39.77 2.48 -26.72
CA LEU A 468 -39.70 3.66 -25.86
C LEU A 468 -38.66 3.47 -24.73
N LEU A 469 -38.66 2.29 -24.10
CA LEU A 469 -37.67 1.95 -23.08
C LEU A 469 -36.23 2.01 -23.63
N SER A 470 -36.02 1.48 -24.85
CA SER A 470 -34.72 1.51 -25.51
C SER A 470 -34.26 2.94 -25.81
N VAL A 471 -35.18 3.78 -26.31
CA VAL A 471 -34.89 5.21 -26.57
C VAL A 471 -34.53 5.94 -25.28
N LEU A 472 -35.24 5.70 -24.17
CA LEU A 472 -34.93 6.31 -22.88
C LEU A 472 -33.55 5.91 -22.36
N LEU A 473 -33.19 4.63 -22.47
CA LEU A 473 -31.86 4.15 -22.09
C LEU A 473 -30.75 4.78 -22.94
N ILE A 474 -30.98 4.95 -24.25
CA ILE A 474 -30.04 5.63 -25.15
C ILE A 474 -29.86 7.10 -24.73
N ILE A 475 -30.94 7.82 -24.45
CA ILE A 475 -30.88 9.22 -24.00
C ILE A 475 -30.05 9.33 -22.71
N MET A 476 -30.28 8.44 -21.75
CA MET A 476 -29.52 8.44 -20.49
C MET A 476 -28.03 8.13 -20.72
N ALA A 477 -27.72 7.17 -21.59
CA ALA A 477 -26.34 6.83 -21.93
C ALA A 477 -25.62 8.01 -22.62
N VAL A 478 -26.27 8.66 -23.59
CA VAL A 478 -25.73 9.85 -24.26
C VAL A 478 -25.51 11.00 -23.27
N ALA A 479 -26.45 11.22 -22.34
CA ALA A 479 -26.30 12.25 -21.31
C ALA A 479 -25.13 11.96 -20.35
N GLN A 480 -24.93 10.70 -19.96
CA GLN A 480 -23.77 10.30 -19.14
C GLN A 480 -22.46 10.50 -19.90
N ILE A 481 -22.40 10.12 -21.18
CA ILE A 481 -21.22 10.31 -22.04
C ILE A 481 -20.91 11.81 -22.21
N GLY A 482 -21.93 12.64 -22.45
CA GLY A 482 -21.77 14.09 -22.55
C GLY A 482 -21.22 14.71 -21.26
N CYS A 483 -21.77 14.32 -20.11
CA CYS A 483 -21.26 14.75 -18.80
C CYS A 483 -19.81 14.30 -18.58
N PHE A 484 -19.49 13.05 -18.92
CA PHE A 484 -18.15 12.49 -18.80
C PHE A 484 -17.13 13.27 -19.62
N PHE A 485 -17.38 13.49 -20.91
CA PHE A 485 -16.47 14.23 -21.79
C PHE A 485 -16.32 15.70 -21.40
N THR A 486 -17.38 16.32 -20.86
CA THR A 486 -17.31 17.69 -20.32
C THR A 486 -16.30 17.76 -19.16
N ILE A 487 -16.32 16.78 -18.26
CA ILE A 487 -15.37 16.70 -17.16
C ILE A 487 -13.95 16.34 -17.64
N LEU A 488 -13.80 15.45 -18.62
CA LEU A 488 -12.50 15.16 -19.22
C LEU A 488 -11.87 16.39 -19.88
N ALA A 489 -12.67 17.20 -20.58
CA ALA A 489 -12.22 18.47 -21.15
C ALA A 489 -11.73 19.42 -20.04
N LYS A 490 -12.45 19.49 -18.91
CA LYS A 490 -12.04 20.30 -17.76
C LYS A 490 -10.76 19.79 -17.09
N ILE A 491 -10.60 18.46 -16.98
CA ILE A 491 -9.35 17.85 -16.49
C ILE A 491 -8.19 18.18 -17.43
N LYS A 492 -8.38 18.09 -18.75
CA LYS A 492 -7.37 18.45 -19.74
C LYS A 492 -6.94 19.90 -19.59
N GLN A 493 -7.88 20.82 -19.42
CA GLN A 493 -7.60 22.26 -19.26
C GLN A 493 -6.83 22.58 -17.98
N ASN A 494 -7.19 21.96 -16.86
CA ASN A 494 -6.62 22.31 -15.55
C ASN A 494 -5.34 21.55 -15.21
N GLU A 495 -5.26 20.26 -15.57
CA GLU A 495 -4.19 19.35 -15.13
C GLU A 495 -3.33 18.86 -16.30
N GLY A 496 -3.83 18.98 -17.53
CA GLY A 496 -3.14 18.56 -18.76
C GLY A 496 -3.67 17.25 -19.35
N ILE A 497 -3.21 16.91 -20.57
CA ILE A 497 -3.76 15.81 -21.37
C ILE A 497 -3.58 14.43 -20.74
N GLY A 498 -2.48 14.19 -20.03
CA GLY A 498 -2.21 12.90 -19.38
C GLY A 498 -3.26 12.55 -18.31
N TYR A 499 -3.79 13.53 -17.58
CA TYR A 499 -4.84 13.30 -16.59
C TYR A 499 -6.22 13.13 -17.22
N ALA A 500 -6.46 13.74 -18.39
CA ALA A 500 -7.67 13.47 -19.15
C ALA A 500 -7.67 12.03 -19.68
N ILE A 501 -6.52 11.52 -20.12
CA ILE A 501 -6.36 10.11 -20.49
C ILE A 501 -6.60 9.20 -19.27
N LEU A 502 -6.02 9.53 -18.11
CA LEU A 502 -6.28 8.79 -16.88
C LEU A 502 -7.77 8.78 -16.50
N GLY A 503 -8.45 9.93 -16.60
CA GLY A 503 -9.89 10.02 -16.36
C GLY A 503 -10.72 9.26 -17.38
N PHE A 504 -10.25 9.13 -18.62
CA PHE A 504 -10.91 8.32 -19.63
C PHE A 504 -10.93 6.84 -19.25
N PHE A 505 -9.78 6.29 -18.83
CA PHE A 505 -9.68 4.89 -18.41
C PHE A 505 -10.21 4.62 -17.00
N VAL A 506 -10.21 5.64 -16.13
CA VAL A 506 -10.68 5.54 -14.74
C VAL A 506 -11.83 6.52 -14.53
N SER A 507 -13.04 6.11 -14.93
CA SER A 507 -14.25 6.94 -14.86
C SER A 507 -14.53 7.48 -13.45
N LEU A 508 -14.20 6.70 -12.41
CA LEU A 508 -14.31 7.13 -11.01
C LEU A 508 -13.37 8.30 -10.69
N TYR A 509 -12.15 8.31 -11.24
CA TYR A 509 -11.23 9.44 -11.08
C TYR A 509 -11.80 10.69 -11.74
N ALA A 510 -12.34 10.57 -12.96
CA ALA A 510 -13.00 11.68 -13.63
C ALA A 510 -14.18 12.21 -12.81
N TYR A 511 -15.01 11.32 -12.27
CA TYR A 511 -16.15 11.68 -11.43
C TYR A 511 -15.74 12.43 -10.14
N VAL A 512 -14.70 11.94 -9.43
CA VAL A 512 -14.18 12.60 -8.22
C VAL A 512 -13.58 13.97 -8.56
N MET A 513 -12.80 14.06 -9.63
CA MET A 513 -12.22 15.32 -10.10
C MET A 513 -13.30 16.33 -10.51
N GLY A 514 -14.35 15.87 -11.17
CA GLY A 514 -15.50 16.71 -11.53
C GLY A 514 -16.14 17.34 -10.30
N TRP A 515 -16.35 16.59 -9.21
CA TRP A 515 -16.84 17.16 -7.96
C TRP A 515 -15.83 18.10 -7.29
N ILE A 516 -14.53 17.91 -7.46
CA ILE A 516 -13.49 18.82 -6.95
C ILE A 516 -13.58 20.16 -7.69
N TYR A 517 -13.76 20.13 -9.01
CA TYR A 517 -13.92 21.33 -9.84
C TYR A 517 -15.27 22.03 -9.62
N ALA A 518 -16.34 21.29 -9.34
CA ALA A 518 -17.64 21.84 -8.96
C ALA A 518 -17.57 22.75 -7.71
N LYS A 519 -16.50 22.68 -6.91
CA LYS A 519 -16.27 23.61 -5.79
C LYS A 519 -15.92 25.03 -6.26
N LYS A 520 -15.28 25.15 -7.42
CA LYS A 520 -14.75 26.40 -7.96
C LYS A 520 -15.55 26.92 -9.15
N ASP A 521 -16.26 26.05 -9.84
CA ASP A 521 -16.97 26.33 -11.08
C ASP A 521 -18.44 25.88 -10.98
N LYS A 522 -19.37 26.84 -11.14
CA LYS A 522 -20.80 26.62 -10.99
C LYS A 522 -21.38 25.78 -12.13
N GLU A 523 -20.84 25.91 -13.34
CA GLU A 523 -21.29 25.16 -14.51
C GLU A 523 -20.95 23.68 -14.34
N VAL A 524 -19.73 23.40 -13.88
CA VAL A 524 -19.29 22.03 -13.55
C VAL A 524 -20.15 21.42 -12.43
N GLY A 525 -20.61 22.24 -11.47
CA GLY A 525 -21.56 21.79 -10.45
C GLY A 525 -22.88 21.29 -11.05
N GLY A 526 -23.43 22.00 -12.04
CA GLY A 526 -24.63 21.57 -12.78
C GLY A 526 -24.40 20.26 -13.54
N THR A 527 -23.26 20.15 -14.25
CA THR A 527 -22.87 18.93 -14.96
C THR A 527 -22.75 17.73 -14.00
N MET A 528 -22.12 17.91 -12.83
CA MET A 528 -21.94 16.83 -11.86
C MET A 528 -23.25 16.39 -11.22
N MET A 529 -24.18 17.31 -10.95
CA MET A 529 -25.51 16.97 -10.48
C MET A 529 -26.27 16.12 -11.52
N LEU A 530 -26.27 16.57 -12.78
CA LEU A 530 -26.91 15.86 -13.89
C LEU A 530 -26.29 14.47 -14.10
N TRP A 531 -24.96 14.39 -14.05
CA TRP A 531 -24.23 13.13 -14.18
C TRP A 531 -24.60 12.14 -13.06
N THR A 532 -24.69 12.63 -11.81
CA THR A 532 -25.06 11.83 -10.64
C THR A 532 -26.49 11.31 -10.74
N LEU A 533 -27.42 12.17 -11.17
CA LEU A 533 -28.81 11.80 -11.43
C LEU A 533 -28.89 10.66 -12.44
N PHE A 534 -28.25 10.82 -13.61
CA PHE A 534 -28.33 9.82 -14.67
C PHE A 534 -27.62 8.51 -14.32
N ILE A 535 -26.54 8.55 -13.54
CA ILE A 535 -25.90 7.32 -13.03
C ILE A 535 -26.90 6.54 -12.17
N ILE A 536 -27.51 7.20 -11.19
CA ILE A 536 -28.40 6.54 -10.22
C ILE A 536 -29.67 6.04 -10.91
N ALA A 537 -30.32 6.91 -11.68
CA ALA A 537 -31.51 6.54 -12.43
C ALA A 537 -31.21 5.40 -13.42
N GLY A 538 -30.04 5.43 -14.07
CA GLY A 538 -29.63 4.42 -15.04
C GLY A 538 -29.41 3.07 -14.40
N VAL A 539 -28.68 3.02 -13.28
CA VAL A 539 -28.45 1.79 -12.51
C VAL A 539 -29.77 1.20 -12.02
N LEU A 540 -30.65 2.01 -11.44
CA LEU A 540 -31.96 1.52 -10.96
C LEU A 540 -32.85 1.01 -12.09
N THR A 541 -32.82 1.68 -13.25
CA THR A 541 -33.58 1.23 -14.44
C THR A 541 -33.03 -0.11 -14.95
N GLN A 542 -31.72 -0.29 -15.01
CA GLN A 542 -31.09 -1.55 -15.41
C GLN A 542 -31.41 -2.70 -14.44
N ILE A 543 -31.38 -2.43 -13.14
CA ILE A 543 -31.83 -3.39 -12.11
C ILE A 543 -33.30 -3.75 -12.34
N GLY A 544 -34.15 -2.77 -12.65
CA GLY A 544 -35.56 -3.01 -12.97
C GLY A 544 -35.76 -3.89 -14.21
N VAL A 545 -35.01 -3.63 -15.27
CA VAL A 545 -35.07 -4.45 -16.50
C VAL A 545 -34.65 -5.88 -16.19
N GLY A 546 -33.55 -6.07 -15.45
CA GLY A 546 -33.10 -7.40 -15.03
C GLY A 546 -34.12 -8.13 -14.15
N TYR A 547 -34.69 -7.43 -13.16
CA TYR A 547 -35.72 -7.97 -12.29
C TYR A 547 -36.96 -8.44 -13.07
N HIS A 548 -37.52 -7.57 -13.93
CA HIS A 548 -38.73 -7.88 -14.69
C HIS A 548 -38.51 -8.96 -15.75
N ALA A 549 -37.31 -9.02 -16.35
CA ALA A 549 -36.94 -10.10 -17.26
C ALA A 549 -36.88 -11.45 -16.54
N VAL A 550 -36.24 -11.50 -15.37
CA VAL A 550 -36.17 -12.72 -14.54
C VAL A 550 -37.56 -13.13 -14.03
N SER A 551 -38.38 -12.18 -13.57
CA SER A 551 -39.74 -12.50 -13.10
C SER A 551 -40.64 -13.01 -14.21
N SER A 552 -40.51 -12.46 -15.43
CA SER A 552 -41.26 -12.95 -16.60
C SER A 552 -40.87 -14.39 -16.92
N LEU A 553 -39.57 -14.68 -16.95
CA LEU A 553 -39.05 -16.03 -17.23
C LEU A 553 -39.46 -17.03 -16.14
N LEU A 554 -39.43 -16.63 -14.87
CA LEU A 554 -39.90 -17.47 -13.76
C LEU A 554 -41.41 -17.78 -13.89
N SER A 555 -42.21 -16.80 -14.31
CA SER A 555 -43.65 -16.98 -14.50
C SER A 555 -43.97 -17.89 -15.70
N GLU A 556 -43.16 -17.83 -16.77
CA GLU A 556 -43.28 -18.73 -17.93
C GLU A 556 -42.89 -20.16 -17.54
N LEU A 557 -41.80 -20.34 -16.78
CA LEU A 557 -41.42 -21.66 -16.25
C LEU A 557 -42.49 -22.24 -15.33
N GLN A 558 -43.11 -21.43 -14.48
CA GLN A 558 -44.21 -21.87 -13.62
C GLN A 558 -45.44 -22.31 -14.44
N LYS A 559 -45.78 -21.58 -15.51
CA LYS A 559 -46.87 -21.95 -16.42
C LYS A 559 -46.54 -23.21 -17.22
N ALA A 560 -45.32 -23.35 -17.71
CA ALA A 560 -44.87 -24.53 -18.43
C ALA A 560 -44.89 -25.78 -17.54
N ASN A 561 -44.45 -25.65 -16.28
CA ASN A 561 -44.51 -26.74 -15.31
C ASN A 561 -45.97 -27.10 -14.96
N ALA A 562 -46.84 -26.11 -14.76
CA ALA A 562 -48.26 -26.35 -14.51
C ALA A 562 -48.98 -27.04 -15.70
N GLN A 563 -48.60 -26.70 -16.95
CA GLN A 563 -49.13 -27.38 -18.14
C GLN A 563 -48.60 -28.80 -18.33
N ALA A 564 -47.37 -29.07 -17.90
CA ALA A 564 -46.80 -30.43 -17.92
C ALA A 564 -47.50 -31.36 -16.92
N ASP A 565 -47.95 -30.82 -15.77
CA ASP A 565 -48.70 -31.57 -14.76
C ASP A 565 -50.15 -31.89 -15.18
N GLU A 566 -50.79 -31.07 -16.03
CA GLU A 566 -52.16 -31.29 -16.51
C GLU A 566 -52.27 -32.27 -17.69
N ASN A 567 -51.17 -32.58 -18.40
CA ASN A 567 -51.21 -33.51 -19.53
C ASN A 567 -49.93 -34.37 -19.64
N PRO A 568 -49.81 -35.47 -18.86
CA PRO A 568 -48.59 -36.29 -18.80
C PRO A 568 -48.28 -37.10 -20.07
N ALA A 569 -49.06 -36.96 -21.14
CA ALA A 569 -48.88 -37.67 -22.41
C ALA A 569 -48.42 -36.78 -23.58
N ALA A 570 -48.18 -35.49 -23.37
CA ALA A 570 -47.61 -34.62 -24.40
C ALA A 570 -46.08 -34.69 -24.35
N GLU A 571 -45.46 -35.22 -25.41
CA GLU A 571 -44.00 -35.15 -25.59
C GLU A 571 -43.48 -33.71 -25.43
N PRO A 572 -42.32 -33.51 -24.79
CA PRO A 572 -41.77 -32.18 -24.59
C PRO A 572 -41.50 -31.53 -25.95
N ALA A 573 -42.16 -30.41 -26.22
CA ALA A 573 -41.84 -29.57 -27.36
C ALA A 573 -40.38 -29.12 -27.23
N ALA A 574 -39.54 -29.57 -28.15
CA ALA A 574 -38.15 -29.17 -28.25
C ALA A 574 -38.07 -27.64 -28.30
N VAL A 575 -37.39 -27.06 -27.31
CA VAL A 575 -36.98 -25.66 -27.36
C VAL A 575 -35.90 -25.58 -28.42
N ASP A 576 -36.27 -25.02 -29.57
CA ASP A 576 -35.39 -24.76 -30.70
C ASP A 576 -34.38 -23.66 -30.30
N VAL A 577 -33.26 -24.08 -29.71
CA VAL A 577 -32.13 -23.20 -29.42
C VAL A 577 -31.35 -23.07 -30.73
N GLY A 578 -31.50 -21.90 -31.35
CA GLY A 578 -30.94 -21.58 -32.66
C GLY A 578 -29.49 -22.02 -32.86
N GLU A 579 -29.26 -22.57 -34.06
CA GLU A 579 -27.98 -23.00 -34.60
C GLU A 579 -26.87 -21.93 -34.48
N GLY A 580 -25.81 -22.27 -33.75
CA GLY A 580 -24.48 -21.66 -33.85
C GLY A 580 -23.54 -22.58 -34.65
N PRO A 581 -22.48 -22.03 -35.28
CA PRO A 581 -21.94 -22.56 -36.53
C PRO A 581 -21.16 -23.86 -36.36
N ALA A 582 -21.26 -24.67 -37.41
CA ALA A 582 -20.62 -25.97 -37.61
C ALA A 582 -19.09 -25.94 -37.36
N ASP A 583 -18.63 -26.92 -36.58
CA ASP A 583 -17.23 -27.32 -36.48
C ASP A 583 -17.03 -28.56 -37.39
N PRO A 584 -16.09 -28.56 -38.35
CA PRO A 584 -15.93 -29.67 -39.28
C PRO A 584 -15.01 -30.76 -38.70
N GLY A 585 -15.58 -31.96 -38.57
CA GLY A 585 -14.97 -33.25 -38.90
C GLY A 585 -13.61 -33.60 -38.29
N VAL A 586 -13.64 -34.50 -37.30
CA VAL A 586 -12.55 -35.47 -37.08
C VAL A 586 -13.16 -36.84 -36.75
N ASP A 587 -13.41 -37.63 -37.79
CA ASP A 587 -13.56 -39.08 -37.69
C ASP A 587 -12.16 -39.72 -37.65
N ALA A 588 -11.82 -40.34 -36.53
CA ALA A 588 -10.76 -41.34 -36.49
C ALA A 588 -11.13 -42.42 -35.46
N ALA A 589 -11.51 -43.59 -35.98
CA ALA A 589 -11.78 -44.80 -35.22
C ALA A 589 -10.52 -45.36 -34.53
N PRO A 590 -10.65 -46.07 -33.40
CA PRO A 590 -9.53 -46.78 -32.79
C PRO A 590 -9.33 -48.15 -33.46
N ALA A 591 -8.11 -48.43 -33.90
CA ALA A 591 -7.67 -49.78 -34.28
C ALA A 591 -7.23 -50.56 -33.03
N GLU A 592 -7.75 -51.77 -32.87
CA GLU A 592 -7.25 -52.79 -31.94
C GLU A 592 -5.85 -53.29 -32.35
N PRO A 593 -5.03 -53.78 -31.39
CA PRO A 593 -3.69 -54.25 -31.68
C PRO A 593 -3.69 -55.75 -32.03
N ALA A 594 -2.93 -56.10 -33.07
CA ALA A 594 -2.46 -57.47 -33.28
C ALA A 594 -0.92 -57.48 -33.29
N VAL A 595 -0.35 -58.31 -32.43
CA VAL A 595 1.03 -58.82 -32.41
C VAL A 595 0.97 -60.24 -33.02
N PRO A 596 2.02 -60.82 -33.62
CA PRO A 596 3.40 -60.36 -33.83
C PRO A 596 3.75 -60.00 -35.29
#